data_AF-A0A7K1LAQ8-F1
#
_entry.id   AF-A0A7K1LAQ8-F1
#
_cell.length_a   1.000
_cell.length_b   1.000
_cell.length_c   1.000
_cell.angle_alpha   90.00
_cell.angle_beta   90.00
_cell.angle_gamma   90.00
#
_symmetry.space_group_name_H-M   'P 1'
#
loop_
_entity.id
_entity.type
_entity.pdbx_description
1 polymer ?
#
loop_
_entity_poly.entity_id
_entity_poly.type
_entity_poly.pdbx_seq_one_letter_code
_entity_poly.pdbx_strand_id
1 'polypeptide(L)'
;MDEVATPQELITGTDWGRLKVFFSPGAESGDVRPVNELLTVLAHGVPAQQARAAHELGEAINHQCSVTEATAPAILVVAALLRHPATAGVKLPAEFYRSPPPLALRAELLELIGSVTVDVGHAAEESARRFGFPPSPAELAVRATRPALFAVVRDLLDDPDPDIRHAAARAITPLLEDPELAPHSPALLPRAEAIAADLSRHRPRGWPRLIIPAASASFSEPPPW
;
A
#
# COMPACT_ATOMS: atom_id res chain seq x y z
N MET A 1 -8.74 -8.17 22.80
CA MET A 1 -7.89 -7.17 22.15
C MET A 1 -6.65 -7.94 21.78
N ASP A 2 -6.68 -8.59 20.62
CA ASP A 2 -5.54 -9.39 20.16
C ASP A 2 -4.41 -8.41 19.87
N GLU A 3 -3.33 -8.56 20.61
CA GLU A 3 -2.13 -7.76 20.46
C GLU A 3 -1.55 -8.09 19.09
N VAL A 4 -1.62 -7.11 18.17
CA VAL A 4 -0.99 -7.23 16.86
C VAL A 4 0.50 -7.44 17.12
N ALA A 5 1.04 -8.56 16.63
CA ALA A 5 2.45 -8.91 16.79
C ALA A 5 3.35 -7.71 16.47
N THR A 6 4.41 -7.54 17.26
CA THR A 6 5.33 -6.42 17.06
C THR A 6 5.95 -6.50 15.67
N PRO A 7 6.32 -5.36 15.05
CA PRO A 7 6.96 -5.37 13.73
C PRO A 7 8.17 -6.31 13.67
N GLN A 8 8.94 -6.44 14.75
CA GLN A 8 10.10 -7.32 14.80
C GLN A 8 9.73 -8.81 14.82
N GLU A 9 8.65 -9.19 15.51
CA GLU A 9 8.14 -10.57 15.50
C GLU A 9 7.63 -10.96 14.11
N LEU A 10 6.90 -10.06 13.43
CA LEU A 10 6.47 -10.28 12.06
C LEU A 10 7.66 -10.37 11.08
N ILE A 11 8.67 -9.50 11.23
CA ILE A 11 9.90 -9.54 10.42
C ILE A 11 10.66 -10.85 10.59
N THR A 12 10.78 -11.36 11.81
CA THR A 12 11.55 -12.57 12.10
C THR A 12 10.78 -13.87 11.83
N GLY A 13 9.45 -13.86 12.01
CA GLY A 13 8.60 -15.03 11.87
C GLY A 13 8.04 -15.27 10.45
N THR A 14 8.23 -14.34 9.51
CA THR A 14 7.69 -14.46 8.15
C THR A 14 8.71 -15.07 7.19
N ASP A 15 8.28 -16.08 6.42
CA ASP A 15 9.05 -16.62 5.30
C ASP A 15 9.00 -15.66 4.10
N TRP A 16 9.87 -14.66 4.12
CA TRP A 16 9.99 -13.64 3.07
C TRP A 16 10.39 -14.23 1.69
N GLY A 17 10.91 -15.46 1.64
CA GLY A 17 11.23 -16.14 0.39
C GLY A 17 10.01 -16.45 -0.49
N ARG A 18 8.78 -16.32 0.07
CA ARG A 18 7.52 -16.50 -0.65
C ARG A 18 7.04 -15.25 -1.40
N LEU A 19 7.61 -14.08 -1.13
CA LEU A 19 7.44 -12.93 -2.02
C LEU A 19 8.23 -13.23 -3.29
N LYS A 20 7.52 -13.68 -4.34
CA LYS A 20 8.10 -13.81 -5.67
C LYS A 20 8.34 -12.42 -6.20
N VAL A 21 9.57 -11.94 -6.06
CA VAL A 21 9.94 -10.65 -6.63
C VAL A 21 10.13 -10.86 -8.13
N PHE A 22 9.13 -10.48 -8.90
CA PHE A 22 9.19 -10.55 -10.35
C PHE A 22 9.92 -9.31 -10.85
N PHE A 23 11.15 -9.48 -11.30
CA PHE A 23 11.90 -8.42 -11.96
C PHE A 23 11.78 -8.51 -13.48
N SER A 24 11.94 -7.36 -14.13
CA SER A 24 12.13 -7.28 -15.58
C SER A 24 13.23 -8.24 -16.04
N PRO A 25 13.06 -8.92 -17.18
CA PRO A 25 14.11 -9.77 -17.76
C PRO A 25 15.41 -8.95 -17.93
N GLY A 26 16.48 -9.36 -17.24
CA GLY A 26 17.79 -8.71 -17.29
C GLY A 26 18.29 -8.09 -15.98
N ALA A 27 17.45 -8.00 -14.94
CA ALA A 27 17.96 -7.79 -13.58
C ALA A 27 18.52 -9.11 -13.07
N GLU A 28 19.82 -9.17 -12.76
CA GLU A 28 20.38 -10.34 -12.09
C GLU A 28 19.68 -10.49 -10.73
N SER A 29 19.27 -11.72 -10.39
CA SER A 29 18.60 -12.09 -9.13
C SER A 29 19.36 -11.66 -7.85
N GLY A 30 20.58 -11.14 -7.96
CA GLY A 30 21.41 -10.67 -6.86
C GLY A 30 21.33 -9.16 -6.55
N ASP A 31 20.65 -8.35 -7.36
CA ASP A 31 20.63 -6.89 -7.19
C ASP A 31 19.51 -6.36 -6.25
N VAL A 32 18.75 -7.27 -5.66
CA VAL A 32 17.53 -6.94 -4.93
C VAL A 32 17.68 -7.35 -3.49
N ARG A 33 17.54 -6.36 -2.60
CA ARG A 33 17.62 -6.58 -1.17
C ARG A 33 16.44 -7.45 -0.72
N PRO A 34 16.70 -8.50 0.08
CA PRO A 34 15.66 -9.27 0.74
C PRO A 34 14.68 -8.36 1.51
N VAL A 35 13.40 -8.73 1.56
CA VAL A 35 12.35 -7.88 2.15
C VAL A 35 12.61 -7.58 3.62
N ASN A 36 13.13 -8.52 4.40
CA ASN A 36 13.57 -8.27 5.77
C ASN A 36 14.69 -7.20 5.87
N GLU A 37 15.60 -7.15 4.90
CA GLU A 37 16.62 -6.10 4.82
C GLU A 37 15.99 -4.74 4.47
N LEU A 38 15.06 -4.70 3.51
CA LEU A 38 14.30 -3.48 3.19
C LEU A 38 13.54 -2.94 4.40
N LEU A 39 12.86 -3.81 5.16
CA LEU A 39 12.15 -3.45 6.39
C LEU A 39 13.10 -2.94 7.47
N THR A 40 14.30 -3.53 7.58
CA THR A 40 15.36 -3.06 8.49
C THR A 40 15.85 -1.66 8.09
N VAL A 41 16.08 -1.43 6.80
CA VAL A 41 16.49 -0.12 6.27
C VAL A 41 15.40 0.93 6.46
N LEU A 42 14.13 0.57 6.32
CA LEU A 42 13.01 1.47 6.62
C LEU A 42 12.99 1.89 8.10
N ALA A 43 13.29 0.97 9.01
CA ALA A 43 13.29 1.24 10.45
C ALA A 43 14.53 2.02 10.93
N HIS A 44 15.69 1.83 10.30
CA HIS A 44 16.98 2.28 10.86
C HIS A 44 17.91 3.01 9.88
N GLY A 45 17.57 3.08 8.59
CA GLY A 45 18.38 3.72 7.56
C GLY A 45 18.32 5.24 7.62
N VAL A 46 19.23 5.88 6.88
CA VAL A 46 19.16 7.33 6.63
C VAL A 46 18.03 7.66 5.64
N PRO A 47 17.51 8.91 5.59
CA PRO A 47 16.35 9.27 4.76
C PRO A 47 16.39 8.80 3.31
N ALA A 48 17.53 8.95 2.63
CA ALA A 48 17.68 8.52 1.24
C ALA A 48 17.59 6.97 1.08
N GLN A 49 18.13 6.22 2.03
CA GLN A 49 18.07 4.77 2.04
C GLN A 49 16.66 4.26 2.38
N GLN A 50 15.99 4.90 3.35
CA GLN A 50 14.60 4.61 3.69
C GLN A 50 13.68 4.84 2.50
N ALA A 51 13.88 5.95 1.78
CA ALA A 51 13.10 6.28 0.60
C ALA A 51 13.24 5.23 -0.51
N ARG A 52 14.49 4.86 -0.83
CA ARG A 52 14.75 3.81 -1.80
C ARG A 52 14.20 2.46 -1.36
N ALA A 53 14.31 2.13 -0.07
CA ALA A 53 13.77 0.90 0.48
C ALA A 53 12.23 0.86 0.42
N ALA A 54 11.53 1.99 0.59
CA ALA A 54 10.09 2.06 0.45
C ALA A 54 9.65 1.75 -0.98
N HIS A 55 10.33 2.32 -1.97
CA HIS A 55 10.06 2.06 -3.38
C HIS A 55 10.32 0.59 -3.76
N GLU A 56 11.48 0.05 -3.39
CA GLU A 56 11.82 -1.36 -3.63
C GLU A 56 10.85 -2.32 -2.92
N LEU A 57 10.37 -1.97 -1.72
CA LEU A 57 9.36 -2.73 -1.00
C LEU A 57 8.00 -2.72 -1.72
N GLY A 58 7.59 -1.56 -2.26
CA GLY A 58 6.36 -1.43 -3.03
C GLY A 58 6.36 -2.31 -4.28
N GLU A 59 7.48 -2.31 -5.01
CA GLU A 59 7.69 -3.25 -6.13
C GLU A 59 7.65 -4.69 -5.63
N ALA A 60 8.28 -5.04 -4.51
CA ALA A 60 8.29 -6.42 -4.03
C ALA A 60 6.92 -6.94 -3.56
N ILE A 61 6.09 -6.07 -2.96
CA ILE A 61 4.80 -6.47 -2.37
C ILE A 61 3.67 -6.41 -3.40
N ASN A 62 3.69 -5.45 -4.33
CA ASN A 62 2.58 -5.19 -5.22
C ASN A 62 2.94 -5.23 -6.71
N HIS A 63 4.03 -5.92 -7.09
CA HIS A 63 4.38 -6.09 -8.50
C HIS A 63 3.21 -6.73 -9.27
N GLN A 64 2.76 -6.06 -10.34
CA GLN A 64 1.66 -6.54 -11.21
C GLN A 64 0.40 -6.98 -10.44
N CYS A 65 0.08 -6.31 -9.33
CA CYS A 65 -1.09 -6.64 -8.49
C CYS A 65 -1.12 -8.10 -8.02
N SER A 66 0.05 -8.75 -7.91
CA SER A 66 0.14 -10.16 -7.53
C SER A 66 0.17 -10.32 -6.02
N VAL A 67 -0.96 -10.71 -5.43
CA VAL A 67 -1.07 -11.00 -3.99
C VAL A 67 -0.54 -12.39 -3.69
N THR A 68 0.35 -12.50 -2.71
CA THR A 68 0.95 -13.77 -2.26
C THR A 68 0.74 -13.98 -0.77
N GLU A 69 1.05 -15.18 -0.26
CA GLU A 69 0.93 -15.51 1.17
C GLU A 69 1.72 -14.56 2.08
N ALA A 70 2.79 -13.95 1.57
CA ALA A 70 3.62 -13.02 2.32
C ALA A 70 3.14 -11.55 2.22
N THR A 71 2.17 -11.23 1.37
CA THR A 71 1.62 -9.87 1.24
C THR A 71 0.92 -9.41 2.53
N ALA A 72 0.14 -10.28 3.17
CA ALA A 72 -0.56 -9.97 4.43
C ALA A 72 0.40 -9.64 5.60
N PRO A 73 1.41 -10.47 5.94
CA PRO A 73 2.37 -10.09 6.98
C PRO A 73 3.19 -8.86 6.58
N ALA A 74 3.55 -8.69 5.30
CA ALA A 74 4.27 -7.52 4.83
C ALA A 74 3.50 -6.21 5.10
N ILE A 75 2.20 -6.18 4.78
CA ILE A 75 1.39 -4.97 4.96
C ILE A 75 1.12 -4.64 6.44
N LEU A 76 1.08 -5.66 7.30
CA LEU A 76 1.03 -5.46 8.76
C LEU A 76 2.33 -4.83 9.29
N VAL A 77 3.50 -5.24 8.78
CA VAL A 77 4.77 -4.58 9.13
C VAL A 77 4.79 -3.13 8.63
N VAL A 78 4.31 -2.87 7.41
CA VAL A 78 4.18 -1.50 6.88
C VAL A 78 3.30 -0.65 7.79
N ALA A 79 2.16 -1.18 8.26
CA ALA A 79 1.30 -0.47 9.21
C ALA A 79 1.99 -0.18 10.56
N ALA A 80 2.81 -1.11 11.05
CA ALA A 80 3.62 -0.87 12.25
C ALA A 80 4.69 0.22 12.01
N LEU A 81 5.32 0.25 10.83
CA LEU A 81 6.30 1.28 10.44
C LEU A 81 5.67 2.67 10.34
N LEU A 82 4.38 2.79 9.97
CA LEU A 82 3.66 4.07 9.99
C LEU A 82 3.60 4.72 11.38
N ARG A 83 3.62 3.92 12.45
CA ARG A 83 3.67 4.40 13.84
C ARG A 83 5.09 4.56 14.37
N HIS A 84 6.08 4.03 13.67
CA HIS A 84 7.47 4.04 14.15
C HIS A 84 8.06 5.46 14.11
N PRO A 85 8.75 5.93 15.17
CA PRO A 85 9.33 7.28 15.19
C PRO A 85 10.35 7.54 14.07
N ALA A 86 11.11 6.52 13.65
CA ALA A 86 12.11 6.67 12.59
C ALA A 86 11.53 6.95 11.20
N THR A 87 10.21 6.79 11.01
CA THR A 87 9.54 7.16 9.75
C THR A 87 8.94 8.56 9.79
N ALA A 88 8.91 9.21 10.96
CA ALA A 88 8.37 10.55 11.14
C ALA A 88 9.30 11.60 10.51
N GLY A 89 8.72 12.54 9.75
CA GLY A 89 9.48 13.67 9.17
C GLY A 89 10.43 13.31 8.02
N VAL A 90 10.54 12.03 7.65
CA VAL A 90 11.36 11.60 6.52
C VAL A 90 10.70 12.03 5.21
N LYS A 91 11.46 12.73 4.38
CA LYS A 91 11.06 13.17 3.05
C LYS A 91 11.81 12.37 2.00
N LEU A 92 11.09 11.83 1.03
CA LEU A 92 11.64 11.02 -0.06
C LEU A 92 12.43 11.92 -1.00
N PRO A 93 13.67 11.60 -1.40
CA PRO A 93 14.44 12.45 -2.30
C PRO A 93 13.73 12.77 -3.63
N ALA A 94 13.92 13.99 -4.14
CA ALA A 94 13.20 14.48 -5.31
C ALA A 94 13.54 13.70 -6.59
N GLU A 95 14.69 13.03 -6.65
CA GLU A 95 15.10 12.19 -7.78
C GLU A 95 14.19 10.96 -7.99
N PHE A 96 13.48 10.52 -6.97
CA PHE A 96 12.54 9.39 -7.09
C PHE A 96 11.18 9.80 -7.68
N TYR A 97 10.84 11.09 -7.70
CA TYR A 97 9.56 11.58 -8.20
C TYR A 97 9.76 12.70 -9.22
N ARG A 98 9.27 12.49 -10.45
CA ARG A 98 9.19 13.60 -11.41
C ARG A 98 8.20 14.63 -10.86
N SER A 99 8.72 15.82 -10.53
CA SER A 99 8.01 17.03 -10.08
C SER A 99 6.55 16.78 -9.74
N PRO A 100 6.30 16.53 -8.46
CA PRO A 100 6.18 17.58 -7.44
C PRO A 100 7.10 17.33 -6.21
N PRO A 101 7.10 18.20 -5.16
CA PRO A 101 8.04 18.09 -4.03
C PRO A 101 8.08 16.72 -3.33
N PRO A 102 9.19 16.45 -2.61
CA PRO A 102 9.44 15.17 -1.95
C PRO A 102 8.30 14.76 -1.00
N LEU A 103 7.70 13.59 -1.23
CA LEU A 103 6.62 13.04 -0.40
C LEU A 103 7.13 12.69 1.00
N ALA A 104 6.25 12.72 2.00
CA ALA A 104 6.54 12.08 3.27
C ALA A 104 6.67 10.56 3.09
N LEU A 105 7.66 9.93 3.72
CA LEU A 105 7.82 8.46 3.69
C LEU A 105 6.52 7.76 4.14
N ARG A 106 5.87 8.27 5.18
CA ARG A 106 4.58 7.73 5.64
C ARG A 106 3.47 7.84 4.61
N ALA A 107 3.50 8.85 3.74
CA ALA A 107 2.54 8.95 2.64
C ALA A 107 2.78 7.84 1.61
N GLU A 108 4.03 7.53 1.27
CA GLU A 108 4.37 6.42 0.36
C GLU A 108 3.95 5.06 0.92
N LEU A 109 4.21 4.83 2.22
CA LEU A 109 3.78 3.60 2.89
C LEU A 109 2.23 3.48 2.94
N LEU A 110 1.52 4.60 3.08
CA LEU A 110 0.06 4.64 2.99
C LEU A 110 -0.44 4.36 1.56
N GLU A 111 0.24 4.86 0.53
CA GLU A 111 -0.09 4.52 -0.86
C GLU A 111 0.08 3.02 -1.12
N LEU A 112 1.12 2.40 -0.56
CA LEU A 112 1.32 0.96 -0.65
C LEU A 112 0.16 0.19 0.01
N ILE A 113 -0.29 0.60 1.20
CA ILE A 113 -1.48 0.03 1.85
C ILE A 113 -2.72 0.21 0.97
N GLY A 114 -2.93 1.41 0.44
CA GLY A 114 -4.06 1.71 -0.44
C GLY A 114 -4.06 0.83 -1.69
N SER A 115 -2.91 0.68 -2.33
CA SER A 115 -2.75 -0.12 -3.54
C SER A 115 -3.10 -1.59 -3.29
N VAL A 116 -2.50 -2.21 -2.27
CA VAL A 116 -2.75 -3.62 -1.92
C VAL A 116 -4.22 -3.85 -1.52
N THR A 117 -4.82 -2.90 -0.80
CA THR A 117 -6.21 -3.05 -0.33
C THR A 117 -7.23 -2.85 -1.45
N VAL A 118 -6.92 -2.03 -2.46
CA VAL A 118 -7.70 -1.93 -3.70
C VAL A 118 -7.62 -3.23 -4.51
N ASP A 119 -6.42 -3.81 -4.63
CA ASP A 119 -6.19 -5.04 -5.41
C ASP A 119 -6.95 -6.25 -4.85
N VAL A 120 -7.28 -6.24 -3.55
CA VAL A 120 -8.15 -7.26 -2.92
C VAL A 120 -9.57 -6.75 -2.64
N GLY A 121 -9.95 -5.60 -3.19
CA GLY A 121 -11.24 -4.95 -2.97
C GLY A 121 -12.42 -5.63 -3.67
N HIS A 122 -13.62 -5.13 -3.43
CA HIS A 122 -14.84 -5.63 -4.07
C HIS A 122 -14.80 -5.50 -5.60
N ALA A 123 -14.30 -4.37 -6.12
CA ALA A 123 -14.19 -4.15 -7.57
C ALA A 123 -13.20 -5.13 -8.23
N ALA A 124 -12.07 -5.40 -7.58
CA ALA A 124 -11.08 -6.37 -8.06
C ALA A 124 -11.67 -7.79 -8.07
N GLU A 125 -12.38 -8.18 -7.00
CA GLU A 125 -13.06 -9.47 -6.93
C GLU A 125 -14.18 -9.61 -7.95
N GLU A 126 -15.01 -8.58 -8.16
CA GLU A 126 -16.06 -8.60 -9.18
C GLU A 126 -15.45 -8.83 -10.58
N SER A 127 -14.36 -8.12 -10.87
CA SER A 127 -13.60 -8.29 -12.12
C SER A 127 -13.05 -9.72 -12.26
N ALA A 128 -12.37 -10.26 -11.23
CA ALA A 128 -11.81 -11.61 -11.24
C ALA A 128 -12.89 -12.69 -11.41
N ARG A 129 -14.01 -12.56 -10.70
CA ARG A 129 -15.16 -13.48 -10.78
C ARG A 129 -15.78 -13.52 -12.17
N ARG A 130 -15.82 -12.38 -12.89
CA ARG A 130 -16.30 -12.33 -14.29
C ARG A 130 -15.51 -13.25 -15.22
N PHE A 131 -14.25 -13.53 -14.89
CA PHE A 131 -13.39 -14.45 -15.63
C PHE A 131 -13.25 -15.84 -14.96
N GLY A 132 -14.07 -16.14 -13.96
CA GLY A 132 -14.08 -17.45 -13.29
C GLY A 132 -13.00 -17.64 -12.22
N PHE A 133 -12.36 -16.56 -11.77
CA PHE A 133 -11.36 -16.60 -10.71
C PHE A 133 -11.97 -16.17 -9.37
N PRO A 134 -12.23 -17.10 -8.43
CA PRO A 134 -12.63 -16.75 -7.07
C PRO A 134 -11.43 -16.21 -6.28
N PRO A 135 -11.66 -15.50 -5.14
CA PRO A 135 -10.58 -15.07 -4.27
C PRO A 135 -9.70 -16.23 -3.80
N SER A 136 -8.40 -16.07 -3.95
CA SER A 136 -7.37 -16.96 -3.44
C SER A 136 -7.24 -16.84 -1.91
N PRO A 137 -6.65 -17.87 -1.24
CA PRO A 137 -6.37 -17.79 0.19
C PRO A 137 -5.51 -16.58 0.60
N ALA A 138 -4.58 -16.16 -0.27
CA ALA A 138 -3.72 -15.00 -0.01
C ALA A 138 -4.52 -13.68 0.00
N GLU A 139 -5.45 -13.50 -0.95
CA GLU A 139 -6.32 -12.32 -0.98
C GLU A 139 -7.24 -12.27 0.25
N LEU A 140 -7.78 -13.43 0.66
CA LEU A 140 -8.57 -13.54 1.89
C LEU A 140 -7.73 -13.18 3.13
N ALA A 141 -6.47 -13.60 3.19
CA ALA A 141 -5.56 -13.24 4.29
C ALA A 141 -5.28 -11.73 4.33
N VAL A 142 -5.08 -11.07 3.18
CA VAL A 142 -4.93 -9.61 3.13
C VAL A 142 -6.20 -8.90 3.61
N ARG A 143 -7.39 -9.35 3.17
CA ARG A 143 -8.67 -8.80 3.65
C ARG A 143 -8.82 -8.89 5.17
N ALA A 144 -8.41 -10.00 5.76
CA ALA A 144 -8.45 -10.19 7.22
C ALA A 144 -7.55 -9.19 7.98
N THR A 145 -6.61 -8.51 7.32
CA THR A 145 -5.80 -7.45 7.95
C THR A 145 -6.52 -6.10 8.06
N ARG A 146 -7.65 -5.90 7.36
CA ARG A 146 -8.33 -4.60 7.24
C ARG A 146 -8.63 -3.93 8.58
N PRO A 147 -9.14 -4.62 9.63
CA PRO A 147 -9.36 -3.99 10.93
C PRO A 147 -8.07 -3.43 11.58
N ALA A 148 -6.95 -4.16 11.47
CA ALA A 148 -5.67 -3.72 12.01
C ALA A 148 -5.10 -2.52 11.23
N LEU A 149 -5.19 -2.55 9.90
CA LEU A 149 -4.79 -1.44 9.04
C LEU A 149 -5.65 -0.20 9.31
N PHE A 150 -6.96 -0.38 9.45
CA PHE A 150 -7.92 0.70 9.69
C PHE A 150 -7.59 1.51 10.93
N ALA A 151 -7.23 0.86 12.04
CA ALA A 151 -6.86 1.55 13.27
C ALA A 151 -5.70 2.53 13.06
N VAL A 152 -4.69 2.14 12.29
CA VAL A 152 -3.51 2.98 11.99
C VAL A 152 -3.85 4.07 10.98
N VAL A 153 -4.52 3.71 9.88
CA VAL A 153 -4.83 4.64 8.77
C VAL A 153 -5.80 5.74 9.23
N ARG A 154 -6.79 5.40 10.05
CA ARG A 154 -7.77 6.36 10.59
C ARG A 154 -7.10 7.47 11.37
N ASP A 155 -6.13 7.15 12.22
CA ASP A 155 -5.42 8.14 13.06
C ASP A 155 -4.63 9.13 12.18
N LEU A 156 -4.19 8.72 10.98
CA LEU A 156 -3.41 9.54 10.05
C LEU A 156 -4.27 10.46 9.15
N LEU A 157 -5.61 10.38 9.23
CA LEU A 157 -6.51 11.35 8.59
C LEU A 157 -6.43 12.76 9.24
N ASP A 158 -5.86 12.84 10.44
CA ASP A 158 -5.67 14.06 11.23
C ASP A 158 -4.20 14.52 11.25
N ASP A 159 -3.31 13.88 10.49
CA ASP A 159 -1.88 14.22 10.48
C ASP A 159 -1.66 15.68 10.02
N PRO A 160 -0.73 16.46 10.62
CA PRO A 160 -0.45 17.82 10.17
C PRO A 160 0.08 17.90 8.73
N ASP A 161 0.74 16.86 8.23
CA ASP A 161 1.25 16.81 6.86
C ASP A 161 0.12 16.52 5.86
N PRO A 162 -0.15 17.42 4.90
CA PRO A 162 -1.20 17.21 3.91
C PRO A 162 -0.97 15.95 3.05
N ASP A 163 0.27 15.60 2.71
CA ASP A 163 0.54 14.43 1.88
C ASP A 163 0.16 13.13 2.61
N ILE A 164 0.40 13.08 3.93
CA ILE A 164 -0.01 11.96 4.78
C ILE A 164 -1.53 11.87 4.86
N ARG A 165 -2.23 13.00 5.12
CA ARG A 165 -3.70 13.00 5.15
C ARG A 165 -4.32 12.53 3.84
N HIS A 166 -3.78 12.99 2.72
CA HIS A 166 -4.27 12.61 1.39
C HIS A 166 -4.07 11.13 1.11
N ALA A 167 -2.89 10.58 1.44
CA ALA A 167 -2.62 9.16 1.29
C ALA A 167 -3.51 8.32 2.22
N ALA A 168 -3.72 8.76 3.47
CA ALA A 168 -4.60 8.10 4.42
C ALA A 168 -6.06 8.09 3.93
N ALA A 169 -6.53 9.20 3.34
CA ALA A 169 -7.87 9.27 2.74
C ALA A 169 -8.06 8.32 1.55
N ARG A 170 -7.01 8.06 0.76
CA ARG A 170 -7.07 7.05 -0.31
C ARG A 170 -7.08 5.63 0.27
N ALA A 171 -6.22 5.37 1.25
CA ALA A 171 -6.09 4.05 1.86
C ALA A 171 -7.31 3.64 2.70
N ILE A 172 -8.02 4.57 3.33
CA ILE A 172 -9.15 4.23 4.23
C ILE A 172 -10.38 3.71 3.47
N THR A 173 -10.63 4.17 2.26
CA THR A 173 -11.82 3.80 1.48
C THR A 173 -11.95 2.29 1.22
N PRO A 174 -10.93 1.60 0.65
CA PRO A 174 -11.02 0.13 0.46
C PRO A 174 -11.01 -0.65 1.78
N LEU A 175 -10.52 -0.09 2.89
CA LEU A 175 -10.60 -0.75 4.20
C LEU A 175 -12.06 -0.81 4.70
N LEU A 176 -12.84 0.24 4.45
CA LEU A 176 -14.25 0.36 4.86
C LEU A 176 -15.20 -0.61 4.12
N GLU A 177 -14.70 -1.36 3.14
CA GLU A 177 -15.41 -2.51 2.55
C GLU A 177 -15.53 -3.69 3.51
N ASP A 178 -14.71 -3.73 4.58
CA ASP A 178 -14.85 -4.75 5.61
C ASP A 178 -16.18 -4.59 6.38
N PRO A 179 -17.00 -5.65 6.51
CA PRO A 179 -18.26 -5.59 7.24
C PRO A 179 -18.12 -5.14 8.70
N GLU A 180 -17.01 -5.45 9.38
CA GLU A 180 -16.75 -5.02 10.75
C GLU A 180 -16.53 -3.50 10.85
N LEU A 181 -16.08 -2.88 9.75
CA LEU A 181 -15.78 -1.46 9.67
C LEU A 181 -16.94 -0.63 9.09
N ALA A 182 -17.97 -1.29 8.57
CA ALA A 182 -19.17 -0.65 8.01
C ALA A 182 -19.82 0.42 8.93
N PRO A 183 -19.86 0.27 10.28
CA PRO A 183 -20.38 1.31 11.16
C PRO A 183 -19.62 2.65 11.09
N HIS A 184 -18.37 2.65 10.63
CA HIS A 184 -17.55 3.86 10.51
C HIS A 184 -17.74 4.60 9.18
N SER A 185 -18.26 3.92 8.14
CA SER A 185 -18.38 4.44 6.79
C SER A 185 -19.15 5.76 6.68
N PRO A 186 -20.31 5.96 7.33
CA PRO A 186 -21.08 7.21 7.22
C PRO A 186 -20.33 8.45 7.69
N ALA A 187 -19.40 8.29 8.64
CA ALA A 187 -18.59 9.40 9.16
C ALA A 187 -17.29 9.59 8.36
N LEU A 188 -16.66 8.50 7.93
CA LEU A 188 -15.31 8.54 7.36
C LEU A 188 -15.28 8.70 5.83
N LEU A 189 -16.24 8.14 5.08
CA LEU A 189 -16.24 8.28 3.62
C LEU A 189 -16.37 9.74 3.16
N PRO A 190 -17.34 10.54 3.65
CA PRO A 190 -17.44 11.95 3.24
C PRO A 190 -16.20 12.75 3.63
N ARG A 191 -15.58 12.41 4.76
CA ARG A 191 -14.35 13.05 5.23
C ARG A 191 -13.16 12.71 4.32
N ALA A 192 -12.99 11.44 3.95
CA ALA A 192 -11.95 11.01 3.02
C ALA A 192 -12.11 11.67 1.64
N GLU A 193 -13.34 11.74 1.13
CA GLU A 193 -13.67 12.43 -0.12
C GLU A 193 -13.35 13.93 -0.06
N ALA A 194 -13.68 14.61 1.05
CA ALA A 194 -13.37 16.02 1.23
C ALA A 194 -11.85 16.29 1.23
N ILE A 195 -11.07 15.41 1.89
CA ILE A 195 -9.61 15.45 1.89
C ILE A 195 -9.05 15.21 0.47
N ALA A 196 -9.55 14.21 -0.25
CA ALA A 196 -9.12 13.92 -1.62
C ALA A 196 -9.48 15.05 -2.62
N ALA A 197 -10.63 15.70 -2.43
CA ALA A 197 -11.03 16.86 -3.21
C ALA A 197 -10.12 18.07 -2.95
N ASP A 198 -9.59 18.21 -1.72
CA ASP A 198 -8.67 19.28 -1.36
C ASP A 198 -7.30 19.15 -2.05
N LEU A 199 -6.77 17.93 -2.14
CA LEU A 199 -5.56 17.61 -2.90
C LEU A 199 -5.67 18.10 -4.35
N SER A 200 -6.82 17.83 -4.97
CA SER A 200 -7.09 18.15 -6.38
C SER A 200 -7.13 19.65 -6.65
N ARG A 201 -7.33 20.48 -5.63
CA ARG A 201 -7.33 21.95 -5.72
C ARG A 201 -5.94 22.56 -5.54
N HIS A 202 -5.04 21.90 -4.80
CA HIS A 202 -3.76 22.47 -4.36
C HIS A 202 -2.52 21.91 -5.07
N ARG A 203 -2.65 20.84 -5.88
CA ARG A 203 -1.53 20.28 -6.65
C ARG A 203 -1.79 20.32 -8.17
N PRO A 204 -0.81 20.76 -8.98
CA PRO A 204 -0.97 20.87 -10.42
C PRO A 204 -1.20 19.51 -11.08
N ARG A 205 -1.97 19.50 -12.18
CA ARG A 205 -2.22 18.32 -13.02
C ARG A 205 -0.89 17.71 -13.45
N GLY A 206 -0.63 16.44 -13.09
CA GLY A 206 0.64 15.76 -13.39
C GLY A 206 1.27 14.99 -12.23
N TRP A 207 0.66 15.01 -11.05
CA TRP A 207 1.01 14.12 -9.94
C TRP A 207 1.09 12.67 -10.40
N PRO A 208 2.22 11.95 -10.19
CA PRO A 208 2.18 10.51 -10.28
C PRO A 208 1.23 10.04 -9.17
N ARG A 209 0.00 9.71 -9.56
CA ARG A 209 -0.69 8.61 -8.89
C ARG A 209 0.32 7.47 -9.03
N LEU A 210 0.87 6.96 -7.93
CA LEU A 210 1.20 5.53 -7.94
C LEU A 210 -0.04 4.88 -8.53
N ILE A 211 0.17 4.28 -9.69
CA ILE A 211 -0.90 3.88 -10.59
C ILE A 211 -1.70 2.85 -9.80
N ILE A 212 -2.77 3.29 -9.12
CA ILE A 212 -3.91 2.44 -8.86
C ILE A 212 -4.37 2.08 -10.26
N PRO A 213 -4.24 0.82 -10.71
CA PRO A 213 -4.83 0.45 -11.97
C PRO A 213 -6.31 0.76 -11.80
N ALA A 214 -6.81 1.73 -12.56
CA ALA A 214 -8.23 1.81 -12.77
C ALA A 214 -8.61 0.43 -13.33
N ALA A 215 -9.34 -0.36 -12.56
CA ALA A 215 -10.02 -1.56 -13.04
C ALA A 215 -11.10 -1.10 -14.04
N SER A 216 -10.66 -0.62 -15.20
CA SER A 216 -11.42 -0.15 -16.36
C SER A 216 -10.47 0.41 -17.41
N ALA A 217 -9.59 -0.45 -17.94
CA ALA A 217 -9.14 -0.31 -19.31
C ALA A 217 -9.85 -1.41 -20.10
N SER A 218 -10.77 -0.98 -20.97
CA SER A 218 -11.53 -1.83 -21.88
C SER A 218 -10.60 -2.77 -22.62
N PHE A 219 -10.66 -4.07 -22.30
CA PHE A 219 -10.17 -5.09 -23.21
C PHE A 219 -11.14 -5.13 -24.39
N SER A 220 -10.72 -4.61 -25.54
CA SER A 220 -11.39 -4.88 -26.82
C SER A 220 -11.44 -6.39 -27.03
N GLU A 221 -12.59 -6.87 -27.50
CA GLU A 221 -12.85 -8.27 -27.81
C GLU A 221 -11.71 -8.88 -28.65
N PRO A 222 -11.27 -10.12 -28.36
CA PRO A 222 -10.36 -10.82 -29.25
C PRO A 222 -11.06 -11.12 -30.58
N PRO A 223 -10.35 -11.06 -31.72
CA PRO A 223 -10.96 -11.31 -33.02
C PRO A 223 -11.49 -12.75 -33.09
N PRO A 224 -12.63 -12.98 -33.78
CA PRO A 224 -13.15 -14.30 -33.98
C PRO A 224 -12.18 -15.11 -34.85
N TRP A 225 -11.95 -16.35 -34.46
CA TRP A 225 -11.33 -17.37 -35.31
C TRP A 225 -12.29 -17.80 -36.42
#